data_AF-A0A1F9HLX1-F1
#
_entry.id   AF-A0A1F9HLX1-F1
#
_cell.length_a   1.000
_cell.length_b   1.000
_cell.length_c   1.000
_cell.angle_alpha   90.00
_cell.angle_beta   90.00
_cell.angle_gamma   90.00
#
_symmetry.space_group_name_H-M   'P 1'
#
loop_
_entity.id
_entity.type
_entity.pdbx_description
1 polymer ?
#
loop_
_entity_poly.entity_id
_entity_poly.type
_entity_poly.pdbx_seq_one_letter_code
_entity_poly.pdbx_strand_id
1 'polypeptide(L)'
;MLSFLFAVYLFQAAYLDLYNQGHMLLEQGKPKEAEVVLKDAASLNPKHIPTLKDLSESYVKLNRMPEAVEQYEKIVNINPGDVNARGRLAELYSWAGNHDKSIVTYRDALEIDPKNLGLKTGLATVLRWSHRHDEAERLYKEVLQSDPENRDALKGLAKTYSMAGNLSTAVETLEKSITIYREDAELHKELGTALAWQKDYKNAILSLKRAIEISPDYIDAYRTLGDVYLWTKSYPQAIDAYKRATDIEPNNIENHLHLAKAYKQAGDANMAEESVKAALRIDPSAPQALDLLQELRGTGEHRVRERIGNAVEHTAFMFVFILLFFTYRSRRRMLRRRHRLYFYFTNIVLPVLVLITFISFMSKGRLTQWMDAAVIEDITEAVLFFALGTSLLALLWAEHRSHDFMKMVILAVGAHPDDIELGCGGFVMKAKDSGARVYGLIMTRGEKGTKEKGERGEEFRRAARFMGLDDFWVMDFPDAALKESVPQMKDAIEEKIKETGATLILTHTKIDIHSDHQAVFEATKVAARNISVLCYEDVSTPREFVPNYFVDVTGYIEDKMKLITFHKTQENKTYMDPEVIKGRAAHRGLHGGVQYAEAYRIHKLLR
;
A
#
# COMPACT_ATOMS: atom_id res chain seq x y z
N MET A 1 -37.64 55.64 -68.31
CA MET A 1 -37.55 54.21 -68.68
C MET A 1 -36.12 53.69 -68.63
N LEU A 2 -35.15 54.32 -69.30
CA LEU A 2 -33.72 53.93 -69.25
C LEU A 2 -33.10 53.98 -67.84
N SER A 3 -33.41 54.99 -67.02
CA SER A 3 -32.92 55.09 -65.64
C SER A 3 -33.45 53.97 -64.72
N PHE A 4 -34.70 53.53 -64.94
CA PHE A 4 -35.32 52.44 -64.18
C PHE A 4 -34.72 51.07 -64.58
N LEU A 5 -34.54 50.82 -65.88
CA LEU A 5 -33.88 49.62 -66.38
C LEU A 5 -32.42 49.53 -65.92
N PHE A 6 -31.71 50.66 -65.86
CA PHE A 6 -30.33 50.73 -65.36
C PHE A 6 -30.25 50.47 -63.85
N ALA A 7 -31.18 51.00 -63.06
CA ALA A 7 -31.25 50.72 -61.61
C ALA A 7 -31.56 49.25 -61.31
N VAL A 8 -32.49 48.64 -62.07
CA VAL A 8 -32.80 47.20 -61.96
C VAL A 8 -31.58 46.34 -62.33
N TYR A 9 -30.85 46.73 -63.38
CA TYR A 9 -29.63 46.04 -63.80
C TYR A 9 -28.52 46.13 -62.74
N LEU A 10 -28.27 47.32 -62.17
CA LEU A 10 -27.29 47.50 -61.09
C LEU A 10 -27.67 46.71 -59.84
N PHE A 11 -28.95 46.65 -59.49
CA PHE A 11 -29.45 45.88 -58.35
C PHE A 11 -29.26 44.38 -58.56
N GLN A 12 -29.56 43.88 -59.77
CA GLN A 12 -29.40 42.47 -60.12
C GLN A 12 -27.93 42.05 -60.22
N ALA A 13 -27.06 42.94 -60.72
CA ALA A 13 -25.61 42.73 -60.77
C ALA A 13 -24.99 42.71 -59.36
N ALA A 14 -25.37 43.65 -58.50
CA ALA A 14 -24.89 43.72 -57.12
C ALA A 14 -25.30 42.48 -56.29
N TYR A 15 -26.55 42.03 -56.45
CA TYR A 15 -27.03 40.82 -55.82
C TYR A 15 -26.25 39.56 -56.27
N LEU A 16 -26.02 39.40 -57.59
CA LEU A 16 -25.34 38.23 -58.13
C LEU A 16 -23.86 38.19 -57.70
N ASP A 17 -23.21 39.34 -57.62
CA ASP A 17 -21.83 39.46 -57.13
C ASP A 17 -21.72 39.01 -55.66
N LEU A 18 -22.61 39.50 -54.79
CA LEU A 18 -22.67 39.07 -53.39
C LEU A 18 -22.97 37.58 -53.25
N TYR A 19 -23.92 37.04 -54.03
CA TYR A 19 -24.19 35.60 -54.02
C TYR A 19 -22.95 34.79 -54.43
N ASN A 20 -22.30 35.14 -55.54
CA ASN A 20 -21.11 34.43 -56.02
C ASN A 20 -19.96 34.51 -55.01
N GLN A 21 -19.74 35.67 -54.40
CA GLN A 21 -18.75 35.83 -53.34
C GLN A 21 -19.07 34.94 -52.14
N GLY A 22 -20.31 34.95 -51.67
CA GLY A 22 -20.78 34.11 -50.56
C GLY A 22 -20.62 32.61 -50.85
N HIS A 23 -21.01 32.18 -52.05
CA HIS A 23 -20.85 30.80 -52.52
C HIS A 23 -19.38 30.38 -52.54
N MET A 24 -18.50 31.22 -53.10
CA MET A 24 -17.05 30.95 -53.12
C MET A 24 -16.44 30.84 -51.73
N LEU A 25 -16.90 31.65 -50.76
CA LEU A 25 -16.44 31.57 -49.37
C LEU A 25 -16.85 30.24 -48.71
N LEU A 26 -18.02 29.68 -49.05
CA LEU A 26 -18.43 28.36 -48.55
C LEU A 26 -17.58 27.23 -49.12
N GLU A 27 -17.29 27.28 -50.42
CA GLU A 27 -16.40 26.33 -51.10
C GLU A 27 -14.98 26.38 -50.52
N GLN A 28 -14.53 27.56 -50.08
CA GLN A 28 -13.27 27.74 -49.37
C GLN A 28 -13.31 27.28 -47.90
N GLY A 29 -14.44 26.78 -47.41
CA GLY A 29 -14.58 26.32 -46.02
C GLY A 29 -14.67 27.46 -45.01
N LYS A 30 -15.11 28.66 -45.42
CA LYS A 30 -15.25 29.84 -44.55
C LYS A 30 -16.72 30.20 -44.30
N PRO A 31 -17.48 29.36 -43.57
CA PRO A 31 -18.93 29.52 -43.44
C PRO A 31 -19.33 30.80 -42.69
N LYS A 32 -18.48 31.31 -41.79
CA LYS A 32 -18.76 32.54 -41.03
C LYS A 32 -18.66 33.80 -41.89
N GLU A 33 -17.67 33.85 -42.79
CA GLU A 33 -17.51 34.95 -43.74
C GLU A 33 -18.62 34.87 -44.80
N ALA A 34 -18.93 33.66 -45.28
CA ALA A 34 -20.01 33.44 -46.21
C ALA A 34 -21.38 33.87 -45.66
N GLU A 35 -21.68 33.56 -44.38
CA GLU A 35 -22.93 33.96 -43.73
C GLU A 35 -23.20 35.47 -43.88
N VAL A 36 -22.18 36.31 -43.65
CA VAL A 36 -22.31 37.76 -43.72
C VAL A 36 -22.70 38.19 -45.13
N VAL A 37 -21.95 37.74 -46.14
CA VAL A 37 -22.16 38.12 -47.54
C VAL A 37 -23.49 37.56 -48.08
N LEU A 38 -23.84 36.33 -47.71
CA LEU A 38 -25.07 35.67 -48.14
C LEU A 38 -26.32 36.29 -47.49
N LYS A 39 -26.22 36.84 -46.27
CA LYS A 39 -27.30 37.64 -45.67
C LYS A 39 -27.57 38.91 -46.46
N ASP A 40 -26.51 39.60 -46.89
CA ASP A 40 -26.65 40.79 -47.72
C ASP A 40 -27.28 40.43 -49.07
N ALA A 41 -26.82 39.35 -49.71
CA ALA A 41 -27.43 38.83 -50.93
C ALA A 41 -28.93 38.46 -50.74
N ALA A 42 -29.27 37.78 -49.63
CA ALA A 42 -30.64 37.41 -49.30
C ALA A 42 -31.53 38.63 -49.00
N SER A 43 -30.96 39.72 -48.48
CA SER A 43 -31.69 40.97 -48.26
C SER A 43 -32.10 41.67 -49.57
N LEU A 44 -31.23 41.58 -50.59
CA LEU A 44 -31.48 42.14 -51.91
C LEU A 44 -32.45 41.27 -52.72
N ASN A 45 -32.35 39.95 -52.61
CA ASN A 45 -33.27 39.02 -53.27
C ASN A 45 -33.75 37.90 -52.32
N PRO A 46 -34.78 38.15 -51.50
CA PRO A 46 -35.24 37.21 -50.47
C PRO A 46 -35.84 35.90 -50.99
N LYS A 47 -36.15 35.82 -52.28
CA LYS A 47 -36.76 34.63 -52.90
C LYS A 47 -35.77 33.83 -53.74
N HIS A 48 -34.48 34.19 -53.75
CA HIS A 48 -33.48 33.44 -54.50
C HIS A 48 -33.11 32.14 -53.79
N ILE A 49 -33.63 31.02 -54.32
CA ILE A 49 -33.45 29.69 -53.71
C ILE A 49 -31.98 29.32 -53.52
N PRO A 50 -31.06 29.48 -54.50
CA PRO A 50 -29.65 29.14 -54.27
C PRO A 50 -29.00 29.90 -53.11
N THR A 51 -29.32 31.18 -52.93
CA THR A 51 -28.78 31.96 -51.79
C THR A 51 -29.30 31.44 -50.47
N LEU A 52 -30.59 31.11 -50.41
CA LEU A 52 -31.19 30.53 -49.20
C LEU A 52 -30.59 29.16 -48.88
N LYS A 53 -30.28 28.34 -49.89
CA LYS A 53 -29.59 27.04 -49.73
C LYS A 53 -28.17 27.23 -49.18
N ASP A 54 -27.39 28.11 -49.79
CA ASP A 54 -26.01 28.38 -49.36
C ASP A 54 -25.97 29.03 -47.96
N LEU A 55 -26.92 29.92 -47.67
CA LEU A 55 -27.05 30.50 -46.33
C LEU A 55 -27.43 29.43 -45.30
N SER A 56 -28.34 28.51 -45.63
CA SER A 56 -28.65 27.36 -44.79
C SER A 56 -27.42 26.48 -44.56
N GLU A 57 -26.64 26.20 -45.60
CA GLU A 57 -25.43 25.38 -45.50
C GLU A 57 -24.37 26.07 -44.62
N SER A 58 -24.24 27.39 -44.71
CA SER A 58 -23.42 28.19 -43.79
C SER A 58 -23.83 27.96 -42.34
N TYR A 59 -25.13 28.01 -42.05
CA TYR A 59 -25.65 27.77 -40.70
C TYR A 59 -25.43 26.33 -40.23
N VAL A 60 -25.61 25.33 -41.10
CA VAL A 60 -25.32 23.91 -40.78
C VAL A 60 -23.85 23.75 -40.38
N LYS A 61 -22.92 24.30 -41.16
CA LYS A 61 -21.47 24.26 -40.86
C LYS A 61 -21.09 25.01 -39.59
N LEU A 62 -21.88 26.00 -39.17
CA LEU A 62 -21.74 26.74 -37.91
C LEU A 62 -22.51 26.11 -36.74
N ASN A 63 -23.13 24.94 -36.94
CA ASN A 63 -23.96 24.24 -35.97
C ASN A 63 -25.18 25.06 -35.48
N ARG A 64 -25.72 25.94 -36.34
CA ARG A 64 -26.86 26.82 -36.09
C ARG A 64 -28.13 26.28 -36.75
N MET A 65 -28.60 25.15 -36.25
CA MET A 65 -29.70 24.38 -36.85
C MET A 65 -31.03 25.16 -36.97
N PRO A 66 -31.48 25.96 -35.97
CA PRO A 66 -32.72 26.72 -36.09
C PRO A 66 -32.74 27.70 -37.26
N GLU A 67 -31.63 28.40 -37.52
CA GLU A 67 -31.53 29.36 -38.62
C GLU A 67 -31.45 28.69 -39.99
N ALA A 68 -30.85 27.48 -40.06
CA ALA A 68 -30.85 26.64 -41.26
C ALA A 68 -32.29 26.19 -41.61
N VAL A 69 -33.04 25.71 -40.62
CA VAL A 69 -34.45 25.34 -40.76
C VAL A 69 -35.28 26.51 -41.29
N GLU A 70 -35.10 27.72 -40.76
CA GLU A 70 -35.84 28.92 -41.21
C GLU A 70 -35.62 29.20 -42.71
N GLN A 71 -34.40 29.00 -43.24
CA GLN A 71 -34.14 29.23 -44.66
C GLN A 71 -34.83 28.17 -45.53
N TYR A 72 -34.86 26.91 -45.10
CA TYR A 72 -35.58 25.86 -45.82
C TYR A 72 -37.10 25.96 -45.70
N GLU A 73 -37.63 26.47 -44.58
CA GLU A 73 -39.05 26.85 -44.48
C GLU A 73 -39.40 27.92 -45.55
N LYS A 74 -38.53 28.92 -45.77
CA LYS A 74 -38.71 29.90 -46.86
C LYS A 74 -38.67 29.24 -48.24
N ILE A 75 -37.72 28.34 -48.49
CA ILE A 75 -37.61 27.63 -49.78
C ILE A 75 -38.89 26.83 -50.07
N VAL A 76 -39.39 26.06 -49.09
CA VAL A 76 -40.62 25.28 -49.23
C VAL A 76 -41.85 26.19 -49.38
N ASN A 77 -41.87 27.36 -48.75
CA ASN A 77 -42.94 28.35 -48.97
C ASN A 77 -42.92 28.97 -50.37
N ILE A 78 -41.73 29.13 -50.98
CA ILE A 78 -41.59 29.64 -52.35
C ILE A 78 -42.06 28.59 -53.37
N ASN A 79 -41.68 27.32 -53.15
CA ASN A 79 -42.12 26.20 -53.98
C ASN A 79 -42.64 25.04 -53.12
N PRO A 80 -43.94 25.04 -52.78
CA PRO A 80 -44.52 23.98 -51.95
C PRO A 80 -44.45 22.59 -52.60
N GLY A 81 -44.34 22.48 -53.92
CA GLY A 81 -44.27 21.19 -54.61
C GLY A 81 -42.87 20.59 -54.68
N ASP A 82 -41.84 21.28 -54.18
CA ASP A 82 -40.46 20.77 -54.22
C ASP A 82 -40.23 19.69 -53.15
N VAL A 83 -40.41 18.45 -53.57
CA VAL A 83 -40.22 17.23 -52.76
C VAL A 83 -38.81 17.17 -52.17
N ASN A 84 -37.79 17.57 -52.92
CA ASN A 84 -36.39 17.54 -52.46
C ASN A 84 -36.14 18.62 -51.39
N ALA A 85 -36.69 19.82 -51.57
CA ALA A 85 -36.61 20.86 -50.56
C ALA A 85 -37.35 20.48 -49.27
N ARG A 86 -38.52 19.83 -49.38
CA ARG A 86 -39.24 19.29 -48.21
C ARG A 86 -38.46 18.18 -47.51
N GLY A 87 -37.87 17.25 -48.27
CA GLY A 87 -37.01 16.20 -47.72
C GLY A 87 -35.84 16.78 -46.93
N ARG A 88 -35.16 17.78 -47.49
CA ARG A 88 -34.05 18.46 -46.81
C ARG A 88 -34.50 19.28 -45.60
N LEU A 89 -35.69 19.90 -45.64
CA LEU A 89 -36.28 20.54 -44.47
C LEU A 89 -36.55 19.52 -43.35
N ALA A 90 -37.04 18.33 -43.69
CA ALA A 90 -37.25 17.25 -42.73
C ALA A 90 -35.93 16.76 -42.12
N GLU A 91 -34.86 16.64 -42.90
CA GLU A 91 -33.51 16.36 -42.39
C GLU A 91 -33.06 17.43 -41.38
N LEU A 92 -33.21 18.70 -41.72
CA LEU A 92 -32.83 19.81 -40.84
C LEU A 92 -33.64 19.84 -39.55
N TYR A 93 -34.96 19.57 -39.60
CA TYR A 93 -35.76 19.37 -38.39
C TYR A 93 -35.24 18.23 -37.54
N SER A 94 -34.77 17.14 -38.15
CA SER A 94 -34.21 16.00 -37.41
C SER A 94 -32.90 16.37 -36.70
N TRP A 95 -32.00 17.10 -37.35
CA TRP A 95 -30.74 17.56 -36.75
C TRP A 95 -30.96 18.66 -35.70
N ALA A 96 -32.03 19.45 -35.83
CA ALA A 96 -32.47 20.39 -34.80
C ALA A 96 -33.14 19.69 -33.59
N GLY A 97 -33.28 18.36 -33.60
CA GLY A 97 -33.92 17.58 -32.55
C GLY A 97 -35.45 17.61 -32.57
N ASN A 98 -36.07 18.23 -33.58
CA ASN A 98 -37.52 18.29 -33.72
C ASN A 98 -38.05 17.11 -34.54
N HIS A 99 -38.00 15.92 -33.94
CA HIS A 99 -38.32 14.68 -34.64
C HIS A 99 -39.78 14.61 -35.09
N ASP A 100 -40.74 15.16 -34.32
CA ASP A 100 -42.16 15.14 -34.68
C ASP A 100 -42.43 15.97 -35.94
N LYS A 101 -41.87 17.19 -36.03
CA LYS A 101 -41.98 18.00 -37.26
C LYS A 101 -41.28 17.33 -38.43
N SER A 102 -40.13 16.70 -38.20
CA SER A 102 -39.41 15.96 -39.24
C SER A 102 -40.24 14.81 -39.80
N ILE A 103 -40.86 14.00 -38.93
CA ILE A 103 -41.73 12.87 -39.34
C ILE A 103 -42.92 13.35 -40.18
N VAL A 104 -43.60 14.43 -39.75
CA VAL A 104 -44.70 15.01 -40.52
C VAL A 104 -44.22 15.52 -41.88
N THR A 105 -43.12 16.28 -41.91
CA THR A 105 -42.58 16.84 -43.15
C THR A 105 -42.15 15.76 -44.14
N TYR A 106 -41.55 14.66 -43.67
CA TYR A 106 -41.24 13.50 -44.50
C TYR A 106 -42.49 12.81 -45.06
N ARG A 107 -43.55 12.68 -44.24
CA ARG A 107 -44.83 12.11 -44.70
C ARG A 107 -45.48 13.00 -45.76
N ASP A 108 -45.49 14.31 -45.56
CA ASP A 108 -46.01 15.28 -46.54
C ASP A 108 -45.22 15.26 -47.85
N ALA A 109 -43.91 14.99 -47.80
CA ALA A 109 -43.09 14.81 -49.00
C ALA A 109 -43.40 13.48 -49.71
N LEU A 110 -43.63 12.40 -48.95
CA LEU A 110 -44.03 11.09 -49.47
C LEU A 110 -45.46 11.04 -50.00
N GLU A 111 -46.35 11.94 -49.59
CA GLU A 111 -47.67 12.09 -50.22
C GLU A 111 -47.56 12.58 -51.67
N ILE A 112 -46.55 13.40 -51.98
CA ILE A 112 -46.29 13.90 -53.33
C ILE A 112 -45.52 12.85 -54.16
N ASP A 113 -44.50 12.22 -53.58
CA ASP A 113 -43.72 11.17 -54.24
C ASP A 113 -43.62 9.89 -53.38
N PRO A 114 -44.64 9.01 -53.44
CA PRO A 114 -44.72 7.82 -52.57
C PRO A 114 -43.65 6.76 -52.83
N LYS A 115 -42.97 6.81 -53.99
CA LYS A 115 -41.96 5.81 -54.39
C LYS A 115 -40.53 6.26 -54.09
N ASN A 116 -40.36 7.45 -53.54
CA ASN A 116 -39.04 7.99 -53.23
C ASN A 116 -38.34 7.20 -52.12
N LEU A 117 -37.40 6.33 -52.50
CA LEU A 117 -36.67 5.49 -51.55
C LEU A 117 -35.82 6.32 -50.58
N GLY A 118 -35.26 7.44 -51.03
CA GLY A 118 -34.48 8.35 -50.19
C GLY A 118 -35.31 8.96 -49.06
N LEU A 119 -36.52 9.44 -49.36
CA LEU A 119 -37.43 9.95 -48.35
C LEU A 119 -37.92 8.87 -47.38
N LYS A 120 -38.19 7.65 -47.87
CA LYS A 120 -38.54 6.51 -47.00
C LYS A 120 -37.40 6.17 -46.03
N THR A 121 -36.16 6.12 -46.51
CA THR A 121 -34.95 5.89 -45.71
C THR A 121 -34.73 7.02 -44.69
N GLY A 122 -34.94 8.28 -45.08
CA GLY A 122 -34.88 9.44 -44.19
C GLY A 122 -35.94 9.38 -43.08
N LEU A 123 -37.21 9.12 -43.44
CA LEU A 123 -38.29 8.94 -42.48
C LEU A 123 -38.01 7.79 -41.50
N ALA A 124 -37.55 6.64 -42.01
CA ALA A 124 -37.20 5.49 -41.18
C ALA A 124 -36.07 5.82 -40.19
N THR A 125 -35.09 6.62 -40.61
CA THR A 125 -33.98 7.08 -39.77
C THR A 125 -34.48 7.92 -38.59
N VAL A 126 -35.39 8.85 -38.82
CA VAL A 126 -35.96 9.71 -37.77
C VAL A 126 -36.91 8.95 -36.86
N LEU A 127 -37.70 8.02 -37.40
CA LEU A 127 -38.53 7.12 -36.61
C LEU A 127 -37.69 6.26 -35.66
N ARG A 128 -36.53 5.78 -36.12
CA ARG A 128 -35.57 5.05 -35.28
C ARG A 128 -35.05 5.92 -34.13
N TRP A 129 -34.65 7.17 -34.40
CA TRP A 129 -34.22 8.11 -33.36
C TRP A 129 -35.34 8.51 -32.39
N SER A 130 -36.59 8.44 -32.84
CA SER A 130 -37.79 8.68 -32.02
C SER A 130 -38.28 7.43 -31.28
N HIS A 131 -37.47 6.38 -31.22
CA HIS A 131 -37.79 5.09 -30.59
C HIS A 131 -39.02 4.35 -31.18
N ARG A 132 -39.46 4.72 -32.39
CA ARG A 132 -40.55 4.07 -33.13
C ARG A 132 -40.00 2.97 -34.03
N HIS A 133 -39.35 1.99 -33.40
CA HIS A 133 -38.55 0.96 -34.08
C HIS A 133 -39.36 0.09 -35.06
N ASP A 134 -40.60 -0.27 -34.72
CA ASP A 134 -41.46 -1.10 -35.60
C ASP A 134 -41.87 -0.39 -36.90
N GLU A 135 -42.04 0.93 -36.86
CA GLU A 135 -42.33 1.72 -38.06
C GLU A 135 -41.08 1.92 -38.92
N ALA A 136 -39.93 2.18 -38.28
CA ALA A 136 -38.65 2.28 -38.96
C ALA A 136 -38.29 0.96 -39.68
N GLU A 137 -38.46 -0.18 -39.00
CA GLU A 137 -38.23 -1.51 -39.56
C GLU A 137 -39.08 -1.75 -40.82
N ARG A 138 -40.39 -1.45 -40.75
CA ARG A 138 -41.29 -1.62 -41.89
C ARG A 138 -40.84 -0.81 -43.09
N LEU A 139 -40.51 0.47 -42.90
CA LEU A 139 -40.06 1.32 -43.99
C LEU A 139 -38.71 0.88 -44.57
N TYR A 140 -37.74 0.49 -43.75
CA TYR A 140 -36.48 -0.05 -44.27
C TYR A 140 -36.69 -1.36 -45.05
N LYS A 141 -37.58 -2.24 -44.58
CA LYS A 141 -37.94 -3.46 -45.34
C LYS A 141 -38.64 -3.15 -46.65
N GLU A 142 -39.51 -2.15 -46.72
CA GLU A 142 -40.12 -1.68 -47.98
C GLU A 142 -39.07 -1.16 -48.97
N VAL A 143 -38.09 -0.40 -48.48
CA VAL A 143 -36.96 0.06 -49.31
C VAL A 143 -36.18 -1.14 -49.84
N LEU A 144 -35.86 -2.12 -48.98
CA LEU A 144 -35.13 -3.33 -49.37
C LEU A 144 -35.93 -4.29 -50.26
N GLN A 145 -37.27 -4.23 -50.25
CA GLN A 145 -38.09 -4.94 -51.23
C GLN A 145 -37.96 -4.33 -52.63
N SER A 146 -37.77 -3.01 -52.71
CA SER A 146 -37.63 -2.28 -53.98
C SER A 146 -36.20 -2.28 -54.48
N ASP A 147 -35.23 -2.20 -53.57
CA ASP A 147 -33.79 -2.18 -53.80
C ASP A 147 -33.08 -3.04 -52.73
N PRO A 148 -32.93 -4.36 -52.98
CA PRO A 148 -32.37 -5.30 -52.00
C PRO A 148 -30.93 -5.01 -51.59
N GLU A 149 -30.18 -4.30 -52.41
CA GLU A 149 -28.78 -3.94 -52.14
C GLU A 149 -28.68 -2.55 -51.52
N ASN A 150 -29.79 -1.86 -51.22
CA ASN A 150 -29.72 -0.50 -50.69
C ASN A 150 -28.91 -0.42 -49.38
N ARG A 151 -27.67 0.08 -49.49
CA ARG A 151 -26.68 0.08 -48.41
C ARG A 151 -27.17 0.84 -47.17
N ASP A 152 -27.81 1.99 -47.36
CA ASP A 152 -28.29 2.82 -46.25
C ASP A 152 -29.51 2.19 -45.56
N ALA A 153 -30.39 1.52 -46.29
CA ALA A 153 -31.49 0.78 -45.71
C ALA A 153 -31.02 -0.47 -44.97
N LEU A 154 -30.04 -1.22 -45.50
CA LEU A 154 -29.42 -2.36 -44.82
C LEU A 154 -28.78 -1.94 -43.48
N LYS A 155 -27.94 -0.89 -43.52
CA LYS A 155 -27.32 -0.30 -42.31
C LYS A 155 -28.38 0.22 -41.35
N GLY A 156 -29.38 0.94 -41.88
CA GLY A 156 -30.45 1.54 -41.11
C GLY A 156 -31.32 0.51 -40.38
N LEU A 157 -31.64 -0.59 -41.06
CA LEU A 157 -32.37 -1.73 -40.51
C LEU A 157 -31.58 -2.41 -39.40
N ALA A 158 -30.30 -2.69 -39.62
CA ALA A 158 -29.44 -3.26 -38.59
C ALA A 158 -29.36 -2.38 -37.32
N LYS A 159 -29.13 -1.06 -37.49
CA LYS A 159 -29.16 -0.11 -36.37
C LYS A 159 -30.51 -0.09 -35.65
N THR A 160 -31.61 -0.23 -36.39
CA THR A 160 -32.96 -0.32 -35.81
C THR A 160 -33.10 -1.55 -34.93
N TYR A 161 -32.63 -2.71 -35.40
CA TYR A 161 -32.61 -3.93 -34.58
C TYR A 161 -31.72 -3.80 -33.34
N SER A 162 -30.54 -3.18 -33.46
CA SER A 162 -29.67 -2.93 -32.30
C SER A 162 -30.35 -2.06 -31.24
N MET A 163 -31.00 -0.96 -31.65
CA MET A 163 -31.69 -0.05 -30.73
C MET A 163 -32.96 -0.66 -30.12
N ALA A 164 -33.65 -1.55 -30.86
CA ALA A 164 -34.76 -2.33 -30.34
C ALA A 164 -34.33 -3.48 -29.40
N GLY A 165 -33.03 -3.68 -29.20
CA GLY A 165 -32.46 -4.75 -28.36
C GLY A 165 -32.39 -6.12 -29.04
N ASN A 166 -32.80 -6.23 -30.31
CA ASN A 166 -32.69 -7.47 -31.08
C ASN A 166 -31.29 -7.60 -31.73
N LEU A 167 -30.28 -7.78 -30.87
CA LEU A 167 -28.87 -7.78 -31.27
C LEU A 167 -28.52 -8.91 -32.24
N SER A 168 -29.10 -10.10 -32.09
CA SER A 168 -28.84 -11.24 -32.98
C SER A 168 -29.27 -10.96 -34.42
N THR A 169 -30.47 -10.39 -34.61
CA THR A 169 -30.94 -10.03 -35.97
C THR A 169 -30.15 -8.86 -36.54
N ALA A 170 -29.69 -7.93 -35.70
CA ALA A 170 -28.81 -6.85 -36.14
C ALA A 170 -27.48 -7.39 -36.71
N VAL A 171 -26.84 -8.32 -35.98
CA VAL A 171 -25.61 -8.99 -36.42
C VAL A 171 -25.83 -9.75 -37.72
N GLU A 172 -26.87 -10.58 -37.82
CA GLU A 172 -27.20 -11.32 -39.06
C GLU A 172 -27.41 -10.38 -40.26
N THR A 173 -28.09 -9.25 -40.04
CA THR A 173 -28.33 -8.24 -41.07
C THR A 173 -27.01 -7.59 -41.52
N LEU A 174 -26.12 -7.27 -40.59
CA LEU A 174 -24.81 -6.68 -40.88
C LEU A 174 -23.87 -7.67 -41.58
N GLU A 175 -23.86 -8.93 -41.16
CA GLU A 175 -23.10 -9.99 -41.83
C GLU A 175 -23.54 -10.15 -43.28
N LYS A 176 -24.85 -10.20 -43.54
CA LYS A 176 -25.40 -10.20 -44.92
C LYS A 176 -24.96 -8.95 -45.69
N SER A 177 -25.04 -7.78 -45.06
CA SER A 177 -24.64 -6.51 -45.70
C SER A 177 -23.16 -6.51 -46.10
N ILE A 178 -22.29 -7.07 -45.25
CA ILE A 178 -20.84 -7.17 -45.51
C ILE A 178 -20.53 -8.21 -46.61
N THR A 179 -21.38 -9.22 -46.83
CA THR A 179 -21.18 -10.12 -47.98
C THR A 179 -21.31 -9.40 -49.33
N ILE A 180 -22.16 -8.37 -49.39
CA ILE A 180 -22.39 -7.49 -50.55
C ILE A 180 -21.31 -6.40 -50.58
N TYR A 181 -21.11 -5.71 -49.47
CA TYR A 181 -20.21 -4.57 -49.31
C TYR A 181 -18.98 -4.91 -48.45
N ARG A 182 -18.10 -5.76 -48.98
CA ARG A 182 -16.97 -6.32 -48.22
C ARG A 182 -15.94 -5.31 -47.71
N GLU A 183 -15.71 -4.26 -48.49
CA GLU A 183 -14.72 -3.21 -48.21
C GLU A 183 -15.37 -1.94 -47.65
N ASP A 184 -16.53 -2.08 -46.98
CA ASP A 184 -17.20 -0.96 -46.32
C ASP A 184 -16.81 -0.90 -44.83
N ALA A 185 -15.89 0.02 -44.51
CA ALA A 185 -15.39 0.18 -43.15
C ALA A 185 -16.48 0.52 -42.13
N GLU A 186 -17.50 1.30 -42.52
CA GLU A 186 -18.58 1.67 -41.60
C GLU A 186 -19.45 0.45 -41.27
N LEU A 187 -19.78 -0.42 -42.23
CA LEU A 187 -20.55 -1.64 -41.94
C LEU A 187 -19.78 -2.59 -41.00
N HIS A 188 -18.46 -2.74 -41.18
CA HIS A 188 -17.62 -3.51 -40.25
C HIS A 188 -17.60 -2.88 -38.84
N LYS A 189 -17.58 -1.55 -38.73
CA LYS A 189 -17.67 -0.86 -37.43
C LYS A 189 -19.02 -1.07 -36.77
N GLU A 190 -20.11 -1.00 -37.51
CA GLU A 190 -21.46 -1.26 -36.99
C GLU A 190 -21.62 -2.72 -36.56
N LEU A 191 -21.09 -3.68 -37.32
CA LEU A 191 -21.03 -5.10 -36.91
C LEU A 191 -20.26 -5.26 -35.61
N GLY A 192 -19.07 -4.66 -35.52
CA GLY A 192 -18.27 -4.67 -34.30
C GLY A 192 -19.00 -4.07 -33.09
N THR A 193 -19.73 -2.98 -33.31
CA THR A 193 -20.56 -2.35 -32.27
C THR A 193 -21.68 -3.28 -31.82
N ALA A 194 -22.44 -3.87 -32.73
CA ALA A 194 -23.54 -4.80 -32.41
C ALA A 194 -23.06 -6.05 -31.65
N LEU A 195 -21.94 -6.64 -32.09
CA LEU A 195 -21.29 -7.78 -31.41
C LEU A 195 -20.84 -7.40 -30.00
N ALA A 196 -20.31 -6.18 -29.81
CA ALA A 196 -19.88 -5.72 -28.49
C ALA A 196 -21.07 -5.55 -27.54
N TRP A 197 -22.21 -5.03 -28.01
CA TRP A 197 -23.45 -4.99 -27.22
C TRP A 197 -23.97 -6.40 -26.88
N GLN A 198 -23.74 -7.38 -27.77
CA GLN A 198 -24.03 -8.80 -27.52
C GLN A 198 -23.02 -9.45 -26.54
N LYS A 199 -21.99 -8.72 -26.12
CA LYS A 199 -20.86 -9.17 -25.31
C LYS A 199 -19.95 -10.20 -26.00
N ASP A 200 -20.07 -10.35 -27.33
CA ASP A 200 -19.10 -11.09 -28.13
C ASP A 200 -17.91 -10.18 -28.48
N TYR A 201 -17.13 -9.85 -27.45
CA TYR A 201 -16.02 -8.91 -27.57
C TYR A 201 -14.93 -9.41 -28.51
N LYS A 202 -14.77 -10.73 -28.65
CA LYS A 202 -13.75 -11.32 -29.53
C LYS A 202 -14.04 -11.01 -30.99
N ASN A 203 -15.26 -11.31 -31.45
CA ASN A 203 -15.65 -11.04 -32.83
C ASN A 203 -15.82 -9.52 -33.06
N ALA A 204 -16.28 -8.78 -32.06
CA ALA A 204 -16.33 -7.31 -32.12
C ALA A 204 -14.96 -6.69 -32.44
N ILE A 205 -13.91 -7.10 -31.74
CA ILE A 205 -12.53 -6.63 -31.98
C ILE A 205 -12.07 -6.98 -33.40
N LEU A 206 -12.39 -8.17 -33.91
CA LEU A 206 -12.00 -8.59 -35.27
C LEU A 206 -12.68 -7.71 -36.33
N SER A 207 -13.98 -7.46 -36.21
CA SER A 207 -14.72 -6.59 -37.13
C SER A 207 -14.23 -5.15 -37.07
N LEU A 208 -13.96 -4.61 -35.87
CA LEU A 208 -13.41 -3.25 -35.71
C LEU A 208 -12.00 -3.11 -36.29
N LYS A 209 -11.15 -4.12 -36.12
CA LYS A 209 -9.83 -4.14 -36.77
C LYS A 209 -9.97 -4.19 -38.29
N ARG A 210 -10.93 -4.94 -38.83
CA ARG A 210 -11.20 -4.96 -40.28
C ARG A 210 -11.64 -3.58 -40.79
N ALA A 211 -12.48 -2.87 -40.05
CA ALA A 211 -12.85 -1.49 -40.37
C ALA A 211 -11.62 -0.57 -40.46
N ILE A 212 -10.69 -0.69 -39.51
CA ILE A 212 -9.43 0.08 -39.48
C ILE A 212 -8.47 -0.34 -40.59
N GLU A 213 -8.42 -1.63 -40.97
CA GLU A 213 -7.62 -2.08 -42.11
C GLU A 213 -8.10 -1.49 -43.44
N ILE A 214 -9.42 -1.42 -43.62
CA ILE A 214 -10.05 -0.83 -44.81
C ILE A 214 -9.85 0.68 -44.82
N SER A 215 -10.03 1.35 -43.68
CA SER A 215 -9.89 2.80 -43.53
C SER A 215 -9.02 3.12 -42.30
N PRO A 216 -7.69 3.29 -42.49
CA PRO A 216 -6.75 3.52 -41.40
C PRO A 216 -6.96 4.80 -40.60
N ASP A 217 -7.68 5.78 -41.16
CA ASP A 217 -7.98 7.05 -40.48
C ASP A 217 -9.41 7.07 -39.91
N TYR A 218 -10.07 5.91 -39.79
CA TYR A 218 -11.45 5.83 -39.33
C TYR A 218 -11.57 5.94 -37.80
N ILE A 219 -11.73 7.17 -37.34
CA ILE A 219 -11.73 7.56 -35.91
C ILE A 219 -12.79 6.81 -35.11
N ASP A 220 -14.03 6.71 -35.62
CA ASP A 220 -15.12 6.02 -34.91
C ASP A 220 -14.78 4.55 -34.64
N ALA A 221 -14.08 3.87 -35.57
CA ALA A 221 -13.66 2.49 -35.35
C ALA A 221 -12.62 2.38 -34.25
N TYR A 222 -11.67 3.32 -34.17
CA TYR A 222 -10.71 3.38 -33.05
C TYR A 222 -11.39 3.67 -31.71
N ARG A 223 -12.36 4.59 -31.68
CA ARG A 223 -13.12 4.92 -30.47
C ARG A 223 -13.92 3.73 -29.96
N THR A 224 -14.69 3.08 -30.84
CA THR A 224 -15.43 1.87 -30.49
C THR A 224 -14.48 0.74 -30.06
N LEU A 225 -13.34 0.56 -30.74
CA LEU A 225 -12.34 -0.43 -30.34
C LEU A 225 -11.75 -0.15 -28.95
N GLY A 226 -11.49 1.12 -28.66
CA GLY A 226 -11.09 1.58 -27.32
C GLY A 226 -12.15 1.26 -26.26
N ASP A 227 -13.42 1.54 -26.55
CA ASP A 227 -14.54 1.26 -25.64
C ASP A 227 -14.65 -0.25 -25.34
N VAL A 228 -14.53 -1.08 -26.38
CA VAL A 228 -14.54 -2.54 -26.23
C VAL A 228 -13.36 -3.03 -25.38
N TYR A 229 -12.16 -2.49 -25.60
CA TYR A 229 -11.00 -2.83 -24.77
C TYR A 229 -11.14 -2.37 -23.33
N LEU A 230 -11.81 -1.23 -23.06
CA LEU A 230 -12.15 -0.83 -21.69
C LEU A 230 -13.12 -1.81 -21.04
N TRP A 231 -14.17 -2.24 -21.74
CA TRP A 231 -15.13 -3.23 -21.22
C TRP A 231 -14.47 -4.56 -20.89
N THR A 232 -13.44 -4.97 -21.65
CA THR A 232 -12.63 -6.16 -21.36
C THR A 232 -11.44 -5.90 -20.42
N LYS A 233 -11.34 -4.70 -19.82
CA LYS A 233 -10.24 -4.27 -18.92
C LYS A 233 -8.84 -4.38 -19.54
N SER A 234 -8.75 -4.37 -20.87
CA SER A 234 -7.51 -4.38 -21.64
C SER A 234 -7.00 -2.95 -21.82
N TYR A 235 -6.65 -2.31 -20.70
CA TYR A 235 -6.37 -0.88 -20.65
C TYR A 235 -5.24 -0.40 -21.57
N PRO A 236 -4.10 -1.12 -21.73
CA PRO A 236 -3.05 -0.69 -22.66
C PRO A 236 -3.55 -0.59 -24.11
N GLN A 237 -4.30 -1.58 -24.58
CA GLN A 237 -4.87 -1.59 -25.92
C GLN A 237 -5.96 -0.51 -26.10
N ALA A 238 -6.74 -0.24 -25.06
CA ALA A 238 -7.71 0.85 -25.06
C ALA A 238 -7.02 2.21 -25.22
N ILE A 239 -5.97 2.45 -24.43
CA ILE A 239 -5.15 3.67 -24.49
C ILE A 239 -4.55 3.83 -25.90
N ASP A 240 -3.99 2.76 -26.48
CA ASP A 240 -3.41 2.82 -27.83
C ASP A 240 -4.48 3.16 -28.88
N ALA A 241 -5.67 2.54 -28.81
CA ALA A 241 -6.76 2.84 -29.74
C ALA A 241 -7.21 4.30 -29.65
N TYR A 242 -7.43 4.83 -28.44
CA TYR A 242 -7.83 6.23 -28.28
C TYR A 242 -6.71 7.22 -28.62
N LYS A 243 -5.44 6.86 -28.39
CA LYS A 243 -4.30 7.66 -28.86
C LYS A 243 -4.31 7.81 -30.37
N ARG A 244 -4.60 6.75 -31.12
CA ARG A 244 -4.72 6.84 -32.58
C ARG A 244 -5.86 7.76 -32.99
N ALA A 245 -7.00 7.73 -32.28
CA ALA A 245 -8.08 8.69 -32.51
C ALA A 245 -7.64 10.15 -32.24
N THR A 246 -6.86 10.41 -31.18
CA THR A 246 -6.30 11.75 -30.91
C THR A 246 -5.20 12.17 -31.89
N ASP A 247 -4.45 11.23 -32.46
CA ASP A 247 -3.41 11.52 -33.45
C ASP A 247 -4.02 11.94 -34.79
N ILE A 248 -5.13 11.31 -35.20
CA ILE A 248 -5.86 11.63 -36.44
C ILE A 248 -6.58 12.98 -36.29
N GLU A 249 -7.27 13.20 -35.16
CA GLU A 249 -7.97 14.45 -34.85
C GLU A 249 -7.48 15.06 -33.51
N PRO A 250 -6.37 15.82 -33.54
CA PRO A 250 -5.79 16.39 -32.32
C PRO A 250 -6.63 17.52 -31.71
N ASN A 251 -7.52 18.14 -32.49
CA ASN A 251 -8.38 19.25 -32.06
C ASN A 251 -9.81 18.78 -31.71
N ASN A 252 -10.02 17.49 -31.46
CA ASN A 252 -11.32 16.96 -31.04
C ASN A 252 -11.34 16.70 -29.53
N ILE A 253 -12.19 17.45 -28.81
CA ILE A 253 -12.35 17.36 -27.35
C ILE A 253 -12.73 15.96 -26.91
N GLU A 254 -13.63 15.30 -27.65
CA GLU A 254 -14.19 14.01 -27.30
C GLU A 254 -13.10 12.92 -27.30
N ASN A 255 -12.21 12.92 -28.29
CA ASN A 255 -11.11 11.96 -28.38
C ASN A 255 -10.18 12.04 -27.15
N HIS A 256 -9.83 13.27 -26.72
CA HIS A 256 -9.04 13.49 -25.50
C HIS A 256 -9.76 13.04 -24.24
N LEU A 257 -11.09 13.20 -24.17
CA LEU A 257 -11.89 12.72 -23.04
C LEU A 257 -11.98 11.19 -22.98
N HIS A 258 -12.11 10.51 -24.12
CA HIS A 258 -12.05 9.05 -24.18
C HIS A 258 -10.67 8.54 -23.71
N LEU A 259 -9.59 9.16 -24.17
CA LEU A 259 -8.23 8.83 -23.73
C LEU A 259 -8.03 9.09 -22.22
N ALA A 260 -8.52 10.20 -21.69
CA ALA A 260 -8.48 10.51 -20.27
C ALA A 260 -9.23 9.47 -19.42
N LYS A 261 -10.44 9.06 -19.86
CA LYS A 261 -11.22 8.01 -19.20
C LYS A 261 -10.48 6.68 -19.20
N ALA A 262 -9.78 6.34 -20.30
CA ALA A 262 -8.98 5.13 -20.38
C ALA A 262 -7.81 5.14 -19.39
N TYR A 263 -7.05 6.24 -19.33
CA TYR A 263 -5.97 6.40 -18.35
C TYR A 263 -6.46 6.34 -16.90
N LYS A 264 -7.60 6.98 -16.63
CA LYS A 264 -8.24 6.94 -15.31
C LYS A 264 -8.58 5.50 -14.89
N GLN A 265 -9.20 4.72 -15.78
CA GLN A 265 -9.52 3.31 -15.51
C GLN A 265 -8.27 2.42 -15.40
N ALA A 266 -7.20 2.76 -16.13
CA ALA A 266 -5.89 2.13 -15.99
C ALA A 266 -5.18 2.47 -14.65
N GLY A 267 -5.71 3.43 -13.89
CA GLY A 267 -5.13 3.90 -12.64
C GLY A 267 -4.09 5.01 -12.78
N ASP A 268 -3.78 5.44 -14.00
CA ASP A 268 -2.81 6.48 -14.32
C ASP A 268 -3.48 7.87 -14.29
N ALA A 269 -3.66 8.39 -13.07
CA ALA A 269 -4.33 9.68 -12.85
C ALA A 269 -3.57 10.87 -13.47
N ASN A 270 -2.24 10.78 -13.58
CA ASN A 270 -1.42 11.86 -14.13
C ASN A 270 -1.66 12.00 -15.64
N MET A 271 -1.58 10.90 -16.37
CA MET A 271 -1.85 10.90 -17.81
C MET A 271 -3.32 11.20 -18.10
N ALA A 272 -4.24 10.76 -17.21
CA ALA A 272 -5.64 11.15 -17.32
C ALA A 272 -5.81 12.68 -17.22
N GLU A 273 -5.17 13.33 -16.23
CA GLU A 273 -5.23 14.77 -16.07
C GLU A 273 -4.60 15.52 -17.26
N GLU A 274 -3.51 15.01 -17.80
CA GLU A 274 -2.86 15.59 -18.99
C GLU A 274 -3.77 15.56 -20.22
N SER A 275 -4.44 14.44 -20.47
CA SER A 275 -5.43 14.30 -21.55
C SER A 275 -6.62 15.23 -21.35
N VAL A 276 -7.12 15.39 -20.12
CA VAL A 276 -8.18 16.38 -19.83
C VAL A 276 -7.71 17.82 -20.06
N LYS A 277 -6.46 18.14 -19.70
CA LYS A 277 -5.86 19.44 -20.01
C LYS A 277 -5.67 19.68 -21.51
N ALA A 278 -5.49 18.63 -22.31
CA ALA A 278 -5.48 18.75 -23.77
C ALA A 278 -6.88 19.11 -24.31
N ALA A 279 -7.94 18.46 -23.81
CA ALA A 279 -9.32 18.84 -24.11
C ALA A 279 -9.63 20.30 -23.75
N LEU A 280 -9.25 20.75 -22.55
CA LEU A 280 -9.47 22.13 -22.07
C LEU A 280 -8.62 23.19 -22.79
N ARG A 281 -7.54 22.79 -23.47
CA ARG A 281 -6.78 23.70 -24.36
C ARG A 281 -7.55 24.01 -25.64
N ILE A 282 -8.39 23.09 -26.10
CA ILE A 282 -9.25 23.28 -27.29
C ILE A 282 -10.44 24.16 -26.90
N ASP A 283 -11.15 23.81 -25.83
CA ASP A 283 -12.24 24.61 -25.26
C ASP A 283 -12.13 24.65 -23.73
N PRO A 284 -11.75 25.81 -23.16
CA PRO A 284 -11.67 26.00 -21.71
C PRO A 284 -13.01 25.85 -20.97
N SER A 285 -14.13 25.93 -21.68
CA SER A 285 -15.49 25.85 -21.13
C SER A 285 -16.15 24.47 -21.26
N ALA A 286 -15.46 23.49 -21.84
CA ALA A 286 -15.99 22.14 -22.08
C ALA A 286 -16.46 21.46 -20.77
N PRO A 287 -17.78 21.30 -20.54
CA PRO A 287 -18.30 20.85 -19.24
C PRO A 287 -17.79 19.47 -18.83
N GLN A 288 -17.81 18.53 -19.78
CA GLN A 288 -17.38 17.14 -19.56
C GLN A 288 -15.89 17.03 -19.17
N ALA A 289 -15.06 17.95 -19.67
CA ALA A 289 -13.64 18.00 -19.32
C ALA A 289 -13.43 18.58 -17.92
N LEU A 290 -14.18 19.63 -17.57
CA LEU A 290 -14.14 20.22 -16.23
C LEU A 290 -14.63 19.23 -15.16
N ASP A 291 -15.73 18.53 -15.42
CA ASP A 291 -16.27 17.51 -14.51
C ASP A 291 -15.27 16.38 -14.26
N LEU A 292 -14.68 15.85 -15.34
CA LEU A 292 -13.66 14.79 -15.24
C LEU A 292 -12.40 15.28 -14.52
N LEU A 293 -11.98 16.54 -14.71
CA LEU A 293 -10.86 17.13 -13.99
C LEU A 293 -11.14 17.24 -12.48
N GLN A 294 -12.34 17.67 -12.10
CA GLN A 294 -12.76 17.73 -10.70
C GLN A 294 -12.76 16.34 -10.06
N GLU A 295 -13.29 15.34 -10.77
CA GLU A 295 -13.30 13.96 -10.31
C GLU A 295 -11.86 13.40 -10.12
N LEU A 296 -10.96 13.66 -11.06
CA LEU A 296 -9.55 13.28 -10.96
C LEU A 296 -8.83 13.98 -9.80
N ARG A 297 -9.15 15.25 -9.51
CA ARG A 297 -8.59 15.99 -8.37
C ARG A 297 -9.12 15.49 -7.02
N GLY A 298 -10.42 15.21 -6.92
CA GLY A 298 -11.02 14.65 -5.71
C GLY A 298 -10.48 13.25 -5.38
N THR A 299 -10.22 12.43 -6.39
CA THR A 299 -9.58 11.11 -6.23
C THR A 299 -8.08 11.21 -5.96
N GLY A 300 -7.40 12.21 -6.54
CA GLY A 300 -6.00 12.53 -6.30
C GLY A 300 -5.70 12.97 -4.86
N GLU A 301 -6.52 13.87 -4.30
CA GLU A 301 -6.38 14.31 -2.91
C GLU A 301 -6.58 13.15 -1.92
N HIS A 302 -7.54 12.26 -2.17
CA HIS A 302 -7.72 11.04 -1.37
C HIS A 302 -6.51 10.11 -1.47
N ARG A 303 -6.00 9.83 -2.68
CA ARG A 303 -4.83 8.96 -2.91
C ARG A 303 -3.53 9.54 -2.34
N VAL A 304 -3.33 10.86 -2.39
CA VAL A 304 -2.15 11.51 -1.80
C VAL A 304 -2.23 11.46 -0.28
N ARG A 305 -3.41 11.69 0.30
CA ARG A 305 -3.63 11.59 1.75
C ARG A 305 -3.43 10.17 2.27
N GLU A 306 -3.87 9.18 1.49
CA GLU A 306 -3.68 7.75 1.76
C GLU A 306 -2.21 7.32 1.57
N ARG A 307 -1.52 7.76 0.51
CA ARG A 307 -0.08 7.51 0.34
C ARG A 307 0.78 8.17 1.40
N ILE A 308 0.47 9.40 1.80
CA ILE A 308 1.18 10.10 2.88
C ILE A 308 0.86 9.42 4.21
N GLY A 309 -0.40 9.04 4.46
CA GLY A 309 -0.81 8.24 5.62
C GLY A 309 0.00 6.96 5.73
N ASN A 310 0.00 6.13 4.70
CA ASN A 310 0.71 4.84 4.68
C ASN A 310 2.24 5.04 4.76
N ALA A 311 2.81 6.04 4.08
CA ALA A 311 4.25 6.29 4.15
C ALA A 311 4.70 6.80 5.53
N VAL A 312 3.92 7.67 6.17
CA VAL A 312 4.19 8.17 7.53
C VAL A 312 4.00 7.04 8.55
N GLU A 313 2.98 6.20 8.38
CA GLU A 313 2.77 5.03 9.23
C GLU A 313 3.91 4.02 9.07
N HIS A 314 4.29 3.62 7.86
CA HIS A 314 5.37 2.66 7.63
C HIS A 314 6.75 3.17 8.10
N THR A 315 7.04 4.46 7.95
CA THR A 315 8.30 5.05 8.45
C THR A 315 8.31 5.17 9.97
N ALA A 316 7.18 5.52 10.59
CA ALA A 316 7.03 5.49 12.04
C ALA A 316 7.17 4.06 12.59
N PHE A 317 6.58 3.06 11.93
CA PHE A 317 6.72 1.65 12.31
C PHE A 317 8.17 1.15 12.20
N MET A 318 8.90 1.54 11.14
CA MET A 318 10.31 1.19 11.00
C MET A 318 11.17 1.82 12.12
N PHE A 319 10.89 3.07 12.50
CA PHE A 319 11.59 3.75 13.60
C PHE A 319 11.31 3.10 14.96
N VAL A 320 10.05 2.81 15.26
CA VAL A 320 9.64 2.09 16.48
C VAL A 320 10.28 0.70 16.51
N PHE A 321 10.34 0.00 15.39
CA PHE A 321 10.97 -1.31 15.27
C PHE A 321 12.49 -1.26 15.50
N ILE A 322 13.19 -0.27 14.94
CA ILE A 322 14.62 -0.05 15.18
C ILE A 322 14.86 0.22 16.67
N LEU A 323 14.06 1.09 17.29
CA LEU A 323 14.14 1.37 18.72
C LEU A 323 13.91 0.11 19.56
N LEU A 324 12.89 -0.69 19.24
CA LEU A 324 12.60 -1.96 19.93
C LEU A 324 13.73 -2.99 19.74
N PHE A 325 14.32 -3.08 18.55
CA PHE A 325 15.44 -3.97 18.25
C PHE A 325 16.72 -3.59 19.02
N PHE A 326 17.03 -2.30 19.11
CA PHE A 326 18.17 -1.82 19.91
C PHE A 326 17.92 -2.00 21.42
N THR A 327 16.70 -1.75 21.88
CA THR A 327 16.29 -1.98 23.27
C THR A 327 16.37 -3.48 23.61
N TYR A 328 15.95 -4.37 22.71
CA TYR A 328 16.09 -5.83 22.79
C TYR A 328 17.56 -6.29 22.86
N ARG A 329 18.43 -5.77 21.97
CA ARG A 329 19.86 -6.11 21.97
C ARG A 329 20.53 -5.72 23.29
N SER A 330 20.13 -4.59 23.88
CA SER A 330 20.63 -4.14 25.18
C SER A 330 20.16 -5.03 26.36
N ARG A 331 18.96 -5.63 26.28
CA ARG A 331 18.35 -6.44 27.36
C ARG A 331 18.48 -7.96 27.19
N ARG A 332 19.22 -8.44 26.17
CA ARG A 332 19.40 -9.86 25.80
C ARG A 332 19.89 -10.79 26.93
N ARG A 333 20.63 -10.27 27.92
CA ARG A 333 21.11 -11.06 29.06
C ARG A 333 20.01 -11.33 30.11
N MET A 334 19.02 -10.45 30.24
CA MET A 334 17.95 -10.54 31.26
C MET A 334 16.83 -11.53 30.90
N LEU A 335 16.42 -11.59 29.63
CA LEU A 335 15.23 -12.37 29.21
C LEU A 335 15.46 -13.89 29.09
N ARG A 336 16.70 -14.37 29.25
CA ARG A 336 17.02 -15.81 29.23
C ARG A 336 16.44 -16.57 30.42
N ARG A 337 16.08 -15.89 31.51
CA ARG A 337 15.92 -16.51 32.83
C ARG A 337 14.48 -16.89 33.23
N ARG A 338 13.44 -16.63 32.42
CA ARG A 338 12.05 -16.83 32.89
C ARG A 338 11.10 -17.73 32.10
N HIS A 339 11.31 -18.11 30.83
CA HIS A 339 10.51 -19.19 30.21
C HIS A 339 11.06 -19.67 28.86
N ARG A 340 11.17 -20.98 28.64
CA ARG A 340 11.60 -21.58 27.35
C ARG A 340 10.70 -21.15 26.18
N LEU A 341 9.38 -21.10 26.37
CA LEU A 341 8.42 -20.65 25.36
C LEU A 341 8.68 -19.22 24.88
N TYR A 342 9.03 -18.31 25.80
CA TYR A 342 9.33 -16.93 25.47
C TYR A 342 10.63 -16.81 24.65
N PHE A 343 11.62 -17.64 24.95
CA PHE A 343 12.84 -17.73 24.16
C PHE A 343 12.57 -18.20 22.72
N TYR A 344 11.79 -19.26 22.52
CA TYR A 344 11.44 -19.75 21.19
C TYR A 344 10.61 -18.76 20.37
N PHE A 345 9.62 -18.11 21.00
CA PHE A 345 8.81 -17.12 20.32
C PHE A 345 9.65 -15.92 19.84
N THR A 346 10.52 -15.39 20.71
CA THR A 346 11.33 -14.20 20.38
C THR A 346 12.53 -14.48 19.47
N ASN A 347 13.13 -15.67 19.53
CA ASN A 347 14.33 -15.99 18.75
C ASN A 347 14.06 -16.80 17.48
N ILE A 348 12.86 -17.38 17.33
CA ILE A 348 12.50 -18.19 16.16
C ILE A 348 11.25 -17.65 15.48
N VAL A 349 10.12 -17.59 16.20
CA VAL A 349 8.83 -17.23 15.58
C VAL A 349 8.85 -15.78 15.06
N LEU A 350 9.29 -14.84 15.87
CA LEU A 350 9.31 -13.41 15.51
C LEU A 350 10.26 -13.10 14.33
N PRO A 351 11.52 -13.58 14.28
CA PRO A 351 12.38 -13.40 13.12
C PRO A 351 11.83 -14.03 11.83
N VAL A 352 11.18 -15.20 11.94
CA VAL A 352 10.56 -15.86 10.79
C VAL A 352 9.39 -15.04 10.26
N LEU A 353 8.51 -14.52 11.13
CA LEU A 353 7.42 -13.63 10.72
C LEU A 353 7.96 -12.35 10.03
N VAL A 354 9.01 -11.75 10.58
CA VAL A 354 9.67 -10.57 9.98
C VAL A 354 10.24 -10.90 8.61
N LEU A 355 10.91 -12.04 8.46
CA LEU A 355 11.46 -12.49 7.19
C LEU A 355 10.35 -12.73 6.16
N ILE A 356 9.22 -13.32 6.57
CA ILE A 356 8.05 -13.51 5.70
C ILE A 356 7.50 -12.16 5.24
N THR A 357 7.31 -11.20 6.14
CA THR A 357 6.84 -9.85 5.78
C THR A 357 7.81 -9.12 4.85
N PHE A 358 9.12 -9.25 5.07
CA PHE A 358 10.14 -8.65 4.21
C PHE A 358 10.17 -9.29 2.83
N ILE A 359 10.05 -10.62 2.74
CA ILE A 359 9.97 -11.34 1.46
C ILE A 359 8.70 -10.93 0.72
N SER A 360 7.54 -10.86 1.38
CA SER A 360 6.28 -10.37 0.81
C SER A 360 6.43 -8.96 0.24
N PHE A 361 7.05 -8.06 0.99
CA PHE A 361 7.32 -6.69 0.53
C PHE A 361 8.24 -6.65 -0.70
N MET A 362 9.35 -7.39 -0.67
CA MET A 362 10.31 -7.46 -1.79
C MET A 362 9.73 -8.14 -3.04
N SER A 363 8.62 -8.88 -2.89
CA SER A 363 7.96 -9.61 -3.97
C SER A 363 6.62 -9.00 -4.42
N LYS A 364 6.27 -7.78 -3.94
CA LYS A 364 5.08 -6.99 -4.36
C LYS A 364 4.92 -6.86 -5.89
N GLY A 365 5.99 -7.03 -6.67
CA GLY A 365 5.93 -7.02 -8.15
C GLY A 365 5.89 -8.40 -8.84
N ARG A 366 6.11 -9.52 -8.13
CA ARG A 366 6.16 -10.88 -8.70
C ARG A 366 5.06 -11.82 -8.20
N LEU A 367 4.52 -11.60 -7.00
CA LEU A 367 3.48 -12.45 -6.40
C LEU A 367 2.04 -12.12 -6.87
N THR A 368 1.83 -10.99 -7.53
CA THR A 368 0.51 -10.50 -8.01
C THR A 368 -0.13 -11.37 -9.09
N GLN A 369 0.54 -12.43 -9.55
CA GLN A 369 -0.06 -13.42 -10.45
C GLN A 369 -1.03 -14.38 -9.74
N TRP A 370 -0.97 -14.53 -8.41
CA TRP A 370 -1.69 -15.59 -7.68
C TRP A 370 -2.56 -15.08 -6.52
N MET A 371 -2.34 -13.86 -6.03
CA MET A 371 -3.12 -13.22 -4.97
C MET A 371 -3.23 -11.71 -5.21
N ASP A 372 -4.36 -11.13 -4.81
CA ASP A 372 -4.59 -9.68 -4.87
C ASP A 372 -3.58 -8.95 -3.96
N ALA A 373 -3.04 -7.84 -4.47
CA ALA A 373 -2.06 -7.02 -3.75
C ALA A 373 -2.62 -6.47 -2.43
N ALA A 374 -3.92 -6.16 -2.39
CA ALA A 374 -4.59 -5.69 -1.18
C ALA A 374 -4.60 -6.76 -0.07
N VAL A 375 -4.85 -8.01 -0.42
CA VAL A 375 -4.87 -9.14 0.53
C VAL A 375 -3.48 -9.37 1.13
N ILE A 376 -2.42 -9.20 0.33
CA ILE A 376 -1.04 -9.31 0.82
C ILE A 376 -0.72 -8.18 1.80
N GLU A 377 -1.23 -6.97 1.57
CA GLU A 377 -1.05 -5.80 2.43
C GLU A 377 -1.72 -6.01 3.80
N ASP A 378 -2.99 -6.39 3.80
CA ASP A 378 -3.77 -6.67 5.02
C ASP A 378 -3.11 -7.76 5.89
N ILE A 379 -2.63 -8.83 5.26
CA ILE A 379 -1.93 -9.93 5.98
C ILE A 379 -0.62 -9.42 6.58
N THR A 380 0.12 -8.59 5.84
CA THR A 380 1.41 -8.07 6.30
C THR A 380 1.23 -7.13 7.49
N GLU A 381 0.21 -6.28 7.46
CA GLU A 381 -0.14 -5.39 8.57
C GLU A 381 -0.61 -6.16 9.80
N ALA A 382 -1.50 -7.15 9.63
CA ALA A 382 -1.98 -7.97 10.74
C ALA A 382 -0.83 -8.70 11.47
N VAL A 383 0.13 -9.24 10.72
CA VAL A 383 1.33 -9.89 11.27
C VAL A 383 2.20 -8.89 12.04
N LEU A 384 2.36 -7.67 11.51
CA LEU A 384 3.15 -6.61 12.16
C LEU A 384 2.49 -6.14 13.48
N PHE A 385 1.18 -5.92 13.50
CA PHE A 385 0.44 -5.55 14.72
C PHE A 385 0.52 -6.63 15.78
N PHE A 386 0.41 -7.90 15.39
CA PHE A 386 0.57 -9.02 16.32
C PHE A 386 1.99 -9.08 16.91
N ALA A 387 3.02 -8.85 16.08
CA ALA A 387 4.41 -8.78 16.51
C ALA A 387 4.69 -7.60 17.48
N LEU A 388 4.15 -6.41 17.19
CA LEU A 388 4.27 -5.24 18.04
C LEU A 388 3.53 -5.41 19.37
N GLY A 389 2.28 -5.89 19.33
CA GLY A 389 1.46 -6.13 20.53
C GLY A 389 2.10 -7.14 21.48
N THR A 390 2.63 -8.25 20.93
CA THR A 390 3.34 -9.25 21.74
C THR A 390 4.67 -8.74 22.29
N SER A 391 5.40 -7.92 21.54
CA SER A 391 6.65 -7.28 22.00
C SER A 391 6.40 -6.24 23.10
N LEU A 392 5.32 -5.46 22.99
CA LEU A 392 4.91 -4.49 24.01
C LEU A 392 4.46 -5.20 25.29
N LEU A 393 3.64 -6.24 25.17
CA LEU A 393 3.24 -7.08 26.31
C LEU A 393 4.46 -7.69 27.00
N ALA A 394 5.45 -8.12 26.23
CA ALA A 394 6.68 -8.65 26.77
C ALA A 394 7.54 -7.61 27.50
N LEU A 395 7.57 -6.37 27.00
CA LEU A 395 8.23 -5.25 27.66
C LEU A 395 7.52 -4.85 28.96
N LEU A 396 6.18 -4.80 28.94
CA LEU A 396 5.35 -4.51 30.12
C LEU A 396 5.47 -5.62 31.18
N TRP A 397 5.62 -6.88 30.76
CA TRP A 397 5.92 -8.00 31.65
C TRP A 397 7.39 -8.04 32.12
N ALA A 398 8.29 -7.28 31.50
CA ALA A 398 9.71 -7.31 31.82
C ALA A 398 10.10 -6.46 33.05
N GLU A 399 9.16 -5.85 33.78
CA GLU A 399 9.48 -5.02 34.94
C GLU A 399 8.79 -5.41 36.25
N HIS A 400 9.59 -6.04 37.10
CA HIS A 400 9.82 -5.52 38.45
C HIS A 400 11.31 -5.72 38.77
N ARG A 401 12.16 -4.75 38.40
CA ARG A 401 13.51 -4.65 38.99
C ARG A 401 13.32 -4.17 40.42
N SER A 402 13.53 -5.04 41.40
CA SER A 402 13.65 -4.56 42.76
C SER A 402 14.99 -3.82 42.85
N HIS A 403 14.95 -2.52 43.14
CA HIS A 403 16.15 -1.67 43.25
C HIS A 403 16.82 -1.85 44.62
N ASP A 404 16.66 -3.03 45.23
CA ASP A 404 16.87 -3.28 46.66
C ASP A 404 18.32 -3.02 47.09
N PHE A 405 19.28 -3.15 46.16
CA PHE A 405 20.72 -3.09 46.46
C PHE A 405 21.48 -1.98 45.73
N MET A 406 20.81 -1.09 44.96
CA MET A 406 21.47 -0.08 44.10
C MET A 406 22.53 0.80 44.81
N LYS A 407 22.37 1.05 46.11
CA LYS A 407 23.28 1.90 46.90
C LYS A 407 24.38 1.12 47.63
N MET A 408 24.35 -0.21 47.58
CA MET A 408 25.29 -1.04 48.33
C MET A 408 26.60 -1.25 47.56
N VAL A 409 27.69 -1.24 48.32
CA VAL A 409 29.00 -1.71 47.87
C VAL A 409 29.33 -2.97 48.68
N ILE A 410 29.39 -4.11 48.01
CA ILE A 410 29.54 -5.43 48.64
C ILE A 410 30.94 -5.95 48.39
N LEU A 411 31.62 -6.38 49.45
CA LEU A 411 32.88 -7.13 49.36
C LEU A 411 32.64 -8.56 49.85
N ALA A 412 32.67 -9.52 48.93
CA ALA A 412 32.58 -10.94 49.25
C ALA A 412 33.99 -11.50 49.51
N VAL A 413 34.20 -12.09 50.69
CA VAL A 413 35.51 -12.53 51.18
C VAL A 413 35.49 -14.04 51.41
N GLY A 414 36.26 -14.77 50.60
CA GLY A 414 36.48 -16.21 50.70
C GLY A 414 37.89 -16.55 51.20
N ALA A 415 38.06 -17.73 51.77
CA ALA A 415 39.37 -18.28 52.08
C ALA A 415 40.00 -18.88 50.81
N HIS A 416 39.22 -19.68 50.09
CA HIS A 416 39.61 -20.41 48.89
C HIS A 416 38.83 -19.95 47.65
N PRO A 417 39.33 -20.26 46.44
CA PRO A 417 38.75 -19.77 45.18
C PRO A 417 37.30 -20.18 44.84
N ASP A 418 36.67 -21.09 45.58
CA ASP A 418 35.32 -21.64 45.35
C ASP A 418 34.29 -21.21 46.42
N ASP A 419 34.74 -20.61 47.52
CA ASP A 419 33.90 -20.30 48.68
C ASP A 419 32.79 -19.30 48.37
N ILE A 420 33.09 -18.28 47.56
CA ILE A 420 32.13 -17.21 47.24
C ILE A 420 30.98 -17.81 46.44
N GLU A 421 31.30 -18.63 45.44
CA GLU A 421 30.35 -19.31 44.56
C GLU A 421 29.47 -20.28 45.35
N LEU A 422 30.07 -21.07 46.27
CA LEU A 422 29.36 -22.02 47.13
C LEU A 422 28.45 -21.32 48.13
N GLY A 423 28.98 -20.33 48.86
CA GLY A 423 28.27 -19.67 49.94
C GLY A 423 27.26 -18.62 49.47
N CYS A 424 27.72 -17.65 48.67
CA CYS A 424 26.96 -16.42 48.39
C CYS A 424 26.83 -16.03 46.91
N GLY A 425 27.18 -16.91 45.98
CA GLY A 425 27.19 -16.60 44.54
C GLY A 425 25.83 -16.17 43.99
N GLY A 426 24.72 -16.72 44.52
CA GLY A 426 23.37 -16.32 44.15
C GLY A 426 23.03 -14.90 44.60
N PHE A 427 23.38 -14.55 45.85
CA PHE A 427 23.20 -13.18 46.36
C PHE A 427 24.10 -12.19 45.60
N VAL A 428 25.36 -12.53 45.36
CA VAL A 428 26.29 -11.70 44.58
C VAL A 428 25.69 -11.35 43.20
N MET A 429 25.21 -12.35 42.45
CA MET A 429 24.57 -12.12 41.15
C MET A 429 23.29 -11.30 41.28
N LYS A 430 22.46 -11.57 42.29
CA LYS A 430 21.24 -10.79 42.55
C LYS A 430 21.53 -9.34 42.86
N ALA A 431 22.51 -9.07 43.72
CA ALA A 431 22.91 -7.72 44.09
C ALA A 431 23.45 -6.97 42.87
N LYS A 432 24.26 -7.63 42.03
CA LYS A 432 24.79 -7.03 40.80
C LYS A 432 23.68 -6.66 39.82
N ASP A 433 22.73 -7.57 39.58
CA ASP A 433 21.57 -7.31 38.72
C ASP A 433 20.63 -6.23 39.28
N SER A 434 20.65 -6.04 40.60
CA SER A 434 19.92 -4.98 41.31
C SER A 434 20.71 -3.67 41.39
N GLY A 435 21.85 -3.55 40.71
CA GLY A 435 22.63 -2.32 40.57
C GLY A 435 23.72 -2.07 41.63
N ALA A 436 23.99 -3.02 42.52
CA ALA A 436 25.07 -2.89 43.50
C ALA A 436 26.46 -2.94 42.83
N ARG A 437 27.47 -2.36 43.50
CA ARG A 437 28.88 -2.63 43.19
C ARG A 437 29.34 -3.83 44.01
N VAL A 438 29.89 -4.86 43.38
CA VAL A 438 30.26 -6.11 44.05
C VAL A 438 31.68 -6.50 43.73
N TYR A 439 32.47 -6.78 44.77
CA TYR A 439 33.88 -7.08 44.72
C TYR A 439 34.16 -8.44 45.36
N GLY A 440 35.16 -9.15 44.84
CA GLY A 440 35.60 -10.45 45.39
C GLY A 440 36.99 -10.39 45.98
N LEU A 441 37.21 -11.03 47.13
CA LEU A 441 38.53 -11.13 47.76
C LEU A 441 38.75 -12.56 48.28
N ILE A 442 39.76 -13.24 47.73
CA ILE A 442 40.15 -14.59 48.12
C ILE A 442 41.50 -14.55 48.83
N MET A 443 41.66 -15.28 49.95
CA MET A 443 42.88 -15.23 50.76
C MET A 443 44.02 -16.12 50.26
N THR A 444 43.72 -17.28 49.67
CA THR A 444 44.74 -18.20 49.16
C THR A 444 44.47 -18.61 47.73
N ARG A 445 45.51 -19.12 47.06
CA ARG A 445 45.37 -19.76 45.75
C ARG A 445 44.76 -21.16 45.82
N GLY A 446 44.56 -21.71 47.02
CA GLY A 446 43.99 -23.04 47.24
C GLY A 446 44.82 -24.20 46.67
N GLU A 447 46.15 -24.08 46.62
CA GLU A 447 46.99 -25.03 45.90
C GLU A 447 47.16 -26.40 46.59
N LYS A 448 46.77 -26.55 47.87
CA LYS A 448 46.80 -27.84 48.58
C LYS A 448 45.51 -28.63 48.34
N GLY A 449 45.67 -29.92 47.98
CA GLY A 449 44.55 -30.86 47.83
C GLY A 449 43.90 -30.91 46.44
N THR A 450 44.51 -30.31 45.40
CA THR A 450 44.04 -30.36 44.01
C THR A 450 44.69 -31.47 43.18
N LYS A 451 43.99 -31.95 42.15
CA LYS A 451 44.50 -32.96 41.19
C LYS A 451 45.66 -32.44 40.34
N GLU A 452 45.66 -31.14 40.01
CA GLU A 452 46.64 -30.49 39.12
C GLU A 452 47.08 -29.15 39.71
N LYS A 453 48.39 -28.86 39.64
CA LYS A 453 48.95 -27.56 40.09
C LYS A 453 48.71 -26.53 38.99
N GLY A 454 47.80 -25.57 39.20
CA GLY A 454 47.85 -24.30 38.46
C GLY A 454 46.54 -23.66 37.99
N GLU A 455 45.36 -24.30 38.12
CA GLU A 455 44.15 -23.71 37.51
C GLU A 455 43.16 -23.01 38.46
N ARG A 456 43.22 -23.22 39.78
CA ARG A 456 42.20 -22.69 40.72
C ARG A 456 41.99 -21.18 40.65
N GLY A 457 43.08 -20.41 40.53
CA GLY A 457 42.99 -18.96 40.37
C GLY A 457 42.23 -18.58 39.09
N GLU A 458 42.50 -19.25 37.96
CA GLU A 458 41.78 -19.04 36.70
C GLU A 458 40.33 -19.52 36.76
N GLU A 459 40.02 -20.59 37.50
CA GLU A 459 38.66 -21.04 37.76
C GLU A 459 37.83 -19.93 38.43
N PHE A 460 38.37 -19.32 39.49
CA PHE A 460 37.74 -18.16 40.12
C PHE A 460 37.68 -16.97 39.18
N ARG A 461 38.71 -16.65 38.38
CA ARG A 461 38.62 -15.55 37.39
C ARG A 461 37.48 -15.76 36.40
N ARG A 462 37.20 -17.00 35.99
CA ARG A 462 36.05 -17.32 35.12
C ARG A 462 34.73 -17.15 35.88
N ALA A 463 34.65 -17.63 37.11
CA ALA A 463 33.48 -17.52 37.96
C ALA A 463 33.15 -16.06 38.33
N ALA A 464 34.14 -15.27 38.75
CA ALA A 464 34.04 -13.83 39.02
C ALA A 464 33.53 -13.04 37.80
N ARG A 465 34.06 -13.32 36.60
CA ARG A 465 33.57 -12.72 35.35
C ARG A 465 32.14 -13.13 35.02
N PHE A 466 31.75 -14.36 35.35
CA PHE A 466 30.38 -14.84 35.15
C PHE A 466 29.40 -14.19 36.14
N MET A 467 29.79 -14.05 37.41
CA MET A 467 29.01 -13.31 38.43
C MET A 467 28.89 -11.82 38.11
N GLY A 468 29.81 -11.28 37.31
CA GLY A 468 29.84 -9.87 36.94
C GLY A 468 30.43 -8.98 38.02
N LEU A 469 31.41 -9.48 38.79
CA LEU A 469 32.13 -8.68 39.77
C LEU A 469 32.77 -7.45 39.12
N ASP A 470 32.75 -6.32 39.82
CA ASP A 470 33.36 -5.07 39.36
C ASP A 470 34.88 -5.15 39.40
N ASP A 471 35.44 -5.79 40.43
CA ASP A 471 36.84 -6.17 40.52
C ASP A 471 37.01 -7.34 41.50
N PHE A 472 38.15 -8.01 41.47
CA PHE A 472 38.45 -9.08 42.42
C PHE A 472 39.96 -9.26 42.64
N TRP A 473 40.32 -9.77 43.81
CA TRP A 473 41.71 -10.03 44.19
C TRP A 473 41.88 -11.43 44.77
N VAL A 474 42.99 -12.07 44.42
CA VAL A 474 43.41 -13.36 44.99
C VAL A 474 44.76 -13.13 45.67
N MET A 475 44.78 -13.25 46.99
CA MET A 475 45.97 -13.12 47.82
C MET A 475 46.79 -14.41 47.81
N ASP A 476 48.03 -14.32 48.30
CA ASP A 476 49.01 -15.42 48.28
C ASP A 476 49.41 -15.82 49.71
N PHE A 477 48.42 -15.94 50.61
CA PHE A 477 48.67 -16.40 51.98
C PHE A 477 48.86 -17.93 52.03
N PRO A 478 49.58 -18.46 53.05
CA PRO A 478 49.85 -19.89 53.15
C PRO A 478 48.58 -20.74 53.24
N ASP A 479 48.34 -21.54 52.21
CA ASP A 479 47.18 -22.42 52.14
C ASP A 479 47.20 -23.50 53.23
N ALA A 480 46.02 -23.81 53.80
CA ALA A 480 45.84 -24.68 54.98
C ALA A 480 46.56 -24.20 56.26
N ALA A 481 47.00 -22.94 56.33
CA ALA A 481 47.66 -22.35 57.50
C ALA A 481 47.28 -20.87 57.72
N LEU A 482 46.06 -20.47 57.30
CA LEU A 482 45.64 -19.06 57.38
C LEU A 482 45.60 -18.51 58.82
N LYS A 483 45.45 -19.38 59.82
CA LYS A 483 45.42 -19.00 61.24
C LYS A 483 46.67 -18.24 61.70
N GLU A 484 47.82 -18.51 61.08
CA GLU A 484 49.09 -17.82 61.39
C GLU A 484 49.18 -16.43 60.74
N SER A 485 48.34 -16.16 59.73
CA SER A 485 48.35 -14.93 58.93
C SER A 485 47.18 -13.98 59.26
N VAL A 486 46.45 -14.20 60.35
CA VAL A 486 45.25 -13.40 60.71
C VAL A 486 45.54 -11.88 60.76
N PRO A 487 46.64 -11.39 61.38
CA PRO A 487 46.96 -9.95 61.36
C PRO A 487 47.13 -9.39 59.94
N GLN A 488 47.85 -10.11 59.08
CA GLN A 488 48.13 -9.68 57.70
C GLN A 488 46.88 -9.75 56.81
N MET A 489 46.04 -10.78 56.98
CA MET A 489 44.74 -10.87 56.30
C MET A 489 43.83 -9.72 56.72
N LYS A 490 43.81 -9.38 58.02
CA LYS A 490 43.04 -8.24 58.52
C LYS A 490 43.48 -6.95 57.83
N ASP A 491 44.79 -6.69 57.71
CA ASP A 491 45.29 -5.49 57.03
C ASP A 491 44.92 -5.49 55.53
N ALA A 492 44.99 -6.62 54.84
CA ALA A 492 44.57 -6.75 53.44
C ALA A 492 43.05 -6.49 53.27
N ILE A 493 42.22 -6.99 54.17
CA ILE A 493 40.77 -6.73 54.16
C ILE A 493 40.49 -5.24 54.42
N GLU A 494 41.17 -4.61 55.39
CA GLU A 494 41.04 -3.17 55.67
C GLU A 494 41.42 -2.31 54.46
N GLU A 495 42.49 -2.68 53.75
CA GLU A 495 42.90 -2.02 52.52
C GLU A 495 41.80 -2.10 51.45
N LYS A 496 41.26 -3.29 51.19
CA LYS A 496 40.21 -3.49 50.16
C LYS A 496 38.88 -2.89 50.54
N ILE A 497 38.54 -2.85 51.82
CA ILE A 497 37.42 -2.07 52.33
C ILE A 497 37.57 -0.60 51.94
N LYS A 498 38.75 -0.01 52.20
CA LYS A 498 39.02 1.41 51.92
C LYS A 498 39.04 1.70 50.43
N GLU A 499 39.63 0.81 49.63
CA GLU A 499 39.72 0.93 48.17
C GLU A 499 38.34 0.87 47.50
N THR A 500 37.49 -0.06 47.94
CA THR A 500 36.17 -0.26 47.33
C THR A 500 35.10 0.68 47.87
N GLY A 501 35.23 1.10 49.14
CA GLY A 501 34.17 1.78 49.88
C GLY A 501 33.05 0.81 50.32
N ALA A 502 33.40 -0.44 50.64
CA ALA A 502 32.44 -1.49 50.99
C ALA A 502 31.53 -1.08 52.17
N THR A 503 30.22 -1.21 51.97
CA THR A 503 29.18 -0.98 52.97
C THR A 503 28.65 -2.29 53.58
N LEU A 504 28.88 -3.41 52.89
CA LEU A 504 28.51 -4.76 53.32
C LEU A 504 29.63 -5.73 53.00
N ILE A 505 29.97 -6.61 53.95
CA ILE A 505 30.89 -7.72 53.76
C ILE A 505 30.15 -9.04 53.89
N LEU A 506 30.35 -9.91 52.89
CA LEU A 506 29.93 -11.30 52.95
C LEU A 506 31.16 -12.14 53.29
N THR A 507 31.12 -12.94 54.34
CA THR A 507 32.27 -13.75 54.76
C THR A 507 31.83 -15.05 55.43
N HIS A 508 32.79 -15.89 55.80
CA HIS A 508 32.58 -17.13 56.54
C HIS A 508 32.01 -16.92 57.95
N THR A 509 31.58 -18.01 58.60
CA THR A 509 31.04 -17.98 59.97
C THR A 509 32.06 -18.46 61.01
N LYS A 510 32.00 -17.93 62.24
CA LYS A 510 32.87 -18.36 63.35
C LYS A 510 32.79 -19.86 63.66
N ILE A 511 31.62 -20.46 63.45
CA ILE A 511 31.36 -21.86 63.81
C ILE A 511 31.68 -22.84 62.68
N ASP A 512 32.26 -22.36 61.57
CA ASP A 512 32.67 -23.22 60.47
C ASP A 512 33.67 -24.28 60.96
N ILE A 513 33.59 -25.51 60.47
CA ILE A 513 34.50 -26.58 60.89
C ILE A 513 35.90 -26.45 60.27
N HIS A 514 36.04 -25.67 59.19
CA HIS A 514 37.30 -25.44 58.49
C HIS A 514 38.10 -24.30 59.16
N SER A 515 39.33 -24.58 59.59
CA SER A 515 40.16 -23.61 60.32
C SER A 515 40.49 -22.36 59.51
N ASP A 516 40.64 -22.49 58.19
CA ASP A 516 40.90 -21.33 57.32
C ASP A 516 39.69 -20.40 57.25
N HIS A 517 38.46 -20.95 57.19
CA HIS A 517 37.23 -20.16 57.19
C HIS A 517 37.08 -19.38 58.50
N GLN A 518 37.40 -20.02 59.64
CA GLN A 518 37.44 -19.36 60.95
C GLN A 518 38.49 -18.23 60.99
N ALA A 519 39.68 -18.45 60.40
CA ALA A 519 40.74 -17.44 60.36
C ALA A 519 40.33 -16.22 59.51
N VAL A 520 39.70 -16.44 58.36
CA VAL A 520 39.12 -15.37 57.53
C VAL A 520 38.03 -14.62 58.28
N PHE A 521 37.14 -15.32 59.00
CA PHE A 521 36.12 -14.67 59.82
C PHE A 521 36.74 -13.77 60.91
N GLU A 522 37.73 -14.25 61.67
CA GLU A 522 38.35 -13.43 62.73
C GLU A 522 39.11 -12.23 62.16
N ALA A 523 39.76 -12.38 61.00
CA ALA A 523 40.38 -11.25 60.29
C ALA A 523 39.33 -10.23 59.84
N THR A 524 38.26 -10.69 59.16
CA THR A 524 37.16 -9.83 58.69
C THR A 524 36.46 -9.11 59.83
N LYS A 525 36.18 -9.79 60.94
CA LYS A 525 35.53 -9.20 62.13
C LYS A 525 36.31 -8.02 62.68
N VAL A 526 37.65 -8.11 62.70
CA VAL A 526 38.51 -7.03 63.20
C VAL A 526 38.67 -5.92 62.17
N ALA A 527 38.78 -6.25 60.88
CA ALA A 527 38.88 -5.28 59.78
C ALA A 527 37.60 -4.45 59.60
N ALA A 528 36.44 -5.08 59.72
CA ALA A 528 35.14 -4.52 59.40
C ALA A 528 34.44 -3.87 60.60
N ARG A 529 35.17 -3.18 61.49
CA ARG A 529 34.60 -2.61 62.74
C ARG A 529 33.40 -1.70 62.49
N ASN A 530 33.42 -0.94 61.40
CA ASN A 530 32.39 0.05 61.06
C ASN A 530 31.64 -0.29 59.76
N ILE A 531 31.48 -1.59 59.46
CA ILE A 531 30.79 -2.06 58.23
C ILE A 531 29.81 -3.17 58.59
N SER A 532 28.70 -3.29 57.85
CA SER A 532 27.77 -4.41 57.99
C SER A 532 28.42 -5.72 57.55
N VAL A 533 28.24 -6.79 58.32
CA VAL A 533 28.84 -8.11 58.05
C VAL A 533 27.76 -9.19 58.11
N LEU A 534 27.59 -9.90 57.00
CA LEU A 534 26.77 -11.11 56.90
C LEU A 534 27.66 -12.33 56.73
N CYS A 535 27.48 -13.32 57.58
CA CYS A 535 28.17 -14.59 57.48
C CYS A 535 27.34 -15.57 56.64
N TYR A 536 27.82 -15.99 55.48
CA TYR A 536 27.10 -16.95 54.65
C TYR A 536 27.21 -18.38 55.22
N GLU A 537 26.18 -19.18 54.93
CA GLU A 537 26.23 -20.63 55.12
C GLU A 537 27.04 -21.28 53.99
N ASP A 538 28.06 -22.06 54.36
CA ASP A 538 28.90 -22.80 53.41
C ASP A 538 28.82 -24.32 53.65
N VAL A 539 29.34 -25.13 52.75
CA VAL A 539 29.30 -26.60 52.78
C VAL A 539 29.90 -27.19 54.06
N SER A 540 30.90 -26.51 54.64
CA SER A 540 31.59 -26.82 55.90
C SER A 540 30.90 -26.26 57.15
N THR A 541 29.83 -25.48 56.99
CA THR A 541 29.07 -24.95 58.11
C THR A 541 28.30 -26.08 58.82
N PRO A 542 28.39 -26.22 60.15
CA PRO A 542 27.79 -27.34 60.86
C PRO A 542 26.29 -27.14 61.09
N ARG A 543 25.58 -28.18 61.55
CA ARG A 543 24.11 -28.18 61.69
C ARG A 543 23.59 -27.16 62.72
N GLU A 544 24.44 -26.74 63.65
CA GLU A 544 24.15 -25.73 64.67
C GLU A 544 24.10 -24.31 64.11
N PHE A 545 24.37 -24.11 62.81
CA PHE A 545 24.21 -22.83 62.16
C PHE A 545 22.75 -22.43 62.06
N VAL A 546 22.40 -21.38 62.81
CA VAL A 546 21.09 -20.75 62.82
C VAL A 546 21.15 -19.46 61.98
N PRO A 547 20.71 -19.49 60.71
CA PRO A 547 20.58 -18.28 59.92
C PRO A 547 19.41 -17.42 60.40
N ASN A 548 19.56 -16.10 60.27
CA ASN A 548 18.52 -15.12 60.59
C ASN A 548 18.31 -14.09 59.47
N TYR A 549 18.94 -14.29 58.32
CA TYR A 549 18.75 -13.49 57.11
C TYR A 549 18.75 -14.41 55.88
N PHE A 550 17.74 -14.27 55.02
CA PHE A 550 17.54 -15.14 53.86
C PHE A 550 17.44 -14.28 52.60
N VAL A 551 18.19 -14.64 51.57
CA VAL A 551 18.16 -13.97 50.27
C VAL A 551 17.49 -14.91 49.27
N ASP A 552 16.35 -14.50 48.72
CA ASP A 552 15.71 -15.24 47.63
C ASP A 552 16.61 -15.26 46.39
N VAL A 553 17.09 -16.45 46.04
CA VAL A 553 17.93 -16.72 44.87
C VAL A 553 17.22 -17.62 43.86
N THR A 554 15.88 -17.72 43.93
CA THR A 554 15.07 -18.58 43.05
C THR A 554 15.37 -18.34 41.57
N GLY A 555 15.46 -17.07 41.17
CA GLY A 555 15.80 -16.70 39.79
C GLY A 555 17.27 -16.88 39.38
N TYR A 556 18.13 -17.27 40.32
CA TYR A 556 19.59 -17.35 40.16
C TYR A 556 20.14 -18.76 40.41
N ILE A 557 19.31 -19.71 40.85
CA ILE A 557 19.79 -21.04 41.27
C ILE A 557 20.48 -21.81 40.13
N GLU A 558 19.94 -21.75 38.92
CA GLU A 558 20.53 -22.44 37.75
C GLU A 558 21.88 -21.83 37.33
N ASP A 559 21.99 -20.50 37.41
CA ASP A 559 23.26 -19.82 37.15
C ASP A 559 24.27 -20.10 38.28
N LYS A 560 23.81 -20.25 39.52
CA LYS A 560 24.63 -20.72 40.62
C LYS A 560 25.12 -22.15 40.36
N MET A 561 24.27 -23.07 39.89
CA MET A 561 24.71 -24.42 39.53
C MET A 561 25.77 -24.38 38.43
N LYS A 562 25.61 -23.50 37.46
CA LYS A 562 26.62 -23.28 36.41
C LYS A 562 27.93 -22.70 36.95
N LEU A 563 27.89 -21.78 37.91
CA LEU A 563 29.10 -21.25 38.55
C LEU A 563 29.96 -22.35 39.15
N ILE A 564 29.35 -23.30 39.86
CA ILE A 564 30.06 -24.42 40.50
C ILE A 564 30.84 -25.26 39.47
N THR A 565 30.31 -25.41 38.24
CA THR A 565 30.99 -26.16 37.17
C THR A 565 32.30 -25.53 36.70
N PHE A 566 32.61 -24.28 37.06
CA PHE A 566 33.90 -23.67 36.72
C PHE A 566 35.06 -24.21 37.53
N HIS A 567 34.80 -24.83 38.70
CA HIS A 567 35.80 -25.39 39.60
C HIS A 567 36.07 -26.88 39.30
N LYS A 568 36.52 -27.16 38.08
CA LYS A 568 36.83 -28.52 37.61
C LYS A 568 37.86 -29.22 38.49
N THR A 569 38.83 -28.49 39.04
CA THR A 569 39.83 -29.06 39.96
C THR A 569 39.22 -29.66 41.23
N GLN A 570 37.98 -29.27 41.58
CA GLN A 570 37.22 -29.77 42.73
C GLN A 570 36.02 -30.67 42.36
N GLU A 571 35.80 -31.00 41.08
CA GLU A 571 34.58 -31.69 40.61
C GLU A 571 34.28 -33.04 41.30
N ASN A 572 35.32 -33.71 41.83
CA ASN A 572 35.21 -35.03 42.44
C ASN A 572 34.82 -34.97 43.93
N LYS A 573 34.62 -33.77 44.47
CA LYS A 573 34.22 -33.55 45.86
C LYS A 573 32.70 -33.58 45.93
N THR A 574 32.15 -34.37 46.86
CA THR A 574 30.69 -34.52 47.05
C THR A 574 29.99 -33.20 47.37
N TYR A 575 30.69 -32.25 47.99
CA TYR A 575 30.14 -30.92 48.29
C TYR A 575 30.00 -30.02 47.05
N MET A 576 30.64 -30.37 45.93
CA MET A 576 30.54 -29.67 44.64
C MET A 576 29.39 -30.19 43.77
N ASP A 577 28.64 -31.20 44.23
CA ASP A 577 27.49 -31.72 43.51
C ASP A 577 26.39 -30.64 43.44
N PRO A 578 25.97 -30.21 42.23
CA PRO A 578 24.91 -29.23 42.06
C PRO A 578 23.62 -29.59 42.81
N GLU A 579 23.24 -30.86 42.87
CA GLU A 579 22.01 -31.29 43.55
C GLU A 579 22.10 -31.10 45.07
N VAL A 580 23.29 -31.26 45.66
CA VAL A 580 23.51 -31.01 47.10
C VAL A 580 23.33 -29.51 47.41
N ILE A 581 23.91 -28.65 46.57
CA ILE A 581 23.85 -27.19 46.75
C ILE A 581 22.42 -26.68 46.50
N LYS A 582 21.76 -27.19 45.46
CA LYS A 582 20.36 -26.88 45.14
C LYS A 582 19.41 -27.35 46.23
N GLY A 583 19.60 -28.55 46.75
CA GLY A 583 18.83 -29.10 47.87
C GLY A 583 18.97 -28.25 49.14
N ARG A 584 20.19 -27.77 49.44
CA ARG A 584 20.42 -26.85 50.56
C ARG A 584 19.70 -25.52 50.36
N ALA A 585 19.79 -24.94 49.17
CA ALA A 585 19.09 -23.70 48.85
C ALA A 585 17.57 -23.87 48.93
N ALA A 586 17.03 -25.03 48.52
CA ALA A 586 15.60 -25.34 48.63
C ALA A 586 15.16 -25.45 50.09
N HIS A 587 15.93 -26.15 50.93
CA HIS A 587 15.68 -26.25 52.36
C HIS A 587 15.64 -24.87 53.04
N ARG A 588 16.59 -23.98 52.70
CA ARG A 588 16.59 -22.59 53.20
C ARG A 588 15.49 -21.74 52.57
N GLY A 589 15.09 -22.04 51.33
CA GLY A 589 13.94 -21.43 50.66
C GLY A 589 12.65 -21.62 51.46
N LEU A 590 12.40 -22.83 51.96
CA LEU A 590 11.24 -23.13 52.82
C LEU A 590 11.21 -22.24 54.07
N HIS A 591 12.37 -21.95 54.67
CA HIS A 591 12.46 -21.06 55.84
C HIS A 591 12.23 -19.58 55.46
N GLY A 592 12.66 -19.18 54.25
CA GLY A 592 12.51 -17.83 53.73
C GLY A 592 11.20 -17.55 52.99
N GLY A 593 10.31 -18.54 52.85
CA GLY A 593 9.04 -18.41 52.12
C GLY A 593 9.18 -18.34 50.59
N VAL A 594 10.28 -18.85 50.03
CA VAL A 594 10.61 -18.82 48.59
C VAL A 594 11.10 -20.19 48.11
N GLN A 595 11.23 -20.40 46.80
CA GLN A 595 11.62 -21.72 46.29
C GLN A 595 13.08 -22.07 46.62
N TYR A 596 14.00 -21.11 46.45
CA TYR A 596 15.41 -21.27 46.81
C TYR A 596 15.93 -20.01 47.50
N ALA A 597 16.61 -20.17 48.64
CA ALA A 597 17.24 -19.07 49.35
C ALA A 597 18.68 -19.41 49.75
N GLU A 598 19.53 -18.39 49.77
CA GLU A 598 20.81 -18.43 50.49
C GLU A 598 20.62 -17.88 51.89
N ALA A 599 21.22 -18.54 52.87
CA ALA A 599 21.03 -18.23 54.27
C ALA A 599 22.29 -17.62 54.87
N TYR A 600 22.08 -16.60 55.70
CA TYR A 600 23.13 -15.81 56.32
C TYR A 600 22.84 -15.65 57.80
N ARG A 601 23.90 -15.56 58.59
CA ARG A 601 23.86 -15.07 59.97
C ARG A 601 24.37 -13.65 60.00
N ILE A 602 23.55 -12.74 60.51
CA ILE A 602 23.96 -11.37 60.77
C ILE A 602 25.01 -11.38 61.87
N HIS A 603 26.26 -11.01 61.54
CA HIS A 603 27.26 -10.70 62.56
C HIS A 603 27.05 -9.28 63.08
N LYS A 604 26.77 -8.33 62.17
CA LYS A 604 26.52 -6.93 62.47
C LYS A 604 25.79 -6.24 61.31
N LEU A 605 24.78 -5.44 61.60
CA LEU A 605 24.17 -4.52 60.64
C LEU A 605 24.27 -3.11 61.19
N LEU A 606 24.85 -2.20 60.41
CA LEU A 606 24.79 -0.77 60.69
C LEU A 606 23.50 -0.22 60.06
N ARG A 607 22.82 0.65 60.82
CA ARG A 607 21.57 1.30 60.39
C ARG A 607 21.83 2.40 59.38
#